data_AF-A0ABD3X7R8-F1
#
_entry.id   AF-A0ABD3X7R8-F1
#
_cell.length_a   1.000
_cell.length_b   1.000
_cell.length_c   1.000
_cell.angle_alpha   90.00
_cell.angle_beta   90.00
_cell.angle_gamma   90.00
#
_symmetry.space_group_name_H-M   'P 1'
#
loop_
_entity.id
_entity.type
_entity.pdbx_description
1 polymer ?
#
loop_
_entity_poly.entity_id
_entity_poly.type
_entity_poly.pdbx_seq_one_letter_code
_entity_poly.pdbx_strand_id
1 'polypeptide(L)'
;MGDSDDTCDFIANLSCSSSSFDEGEPLDYGQHHDSEDSVHYEVRPYQFQPERDESQGPELAEVNSVQDQAEQRLGTTFWCTCGNCSIKETVEECRCCKEISVISDKTKELNVDCIINHPGFLTVCLDEYVLEAAYYAYRQQYGNRAEIVSDRNRYTAYRQLVRWCWGYLDHEIRVALPSCAVDAIRQKFPSEDGNYTGFKHL
;
A
#
# COMPACT_ATOMS: atom_id res chain seq x y z
N MET A 1 25.85 24.71 52.01
CA MET A 1 25.66 23.80 50.86
C MET A 1 24.16 23.70 50.64
N GLY A 2 23.69 24.15 49.48
CA GLY A 2 22.28 24.40 49.20
C GLY A 2 21.45 23.15 48.95
N ASP A 3 20.15 23.33 49.18
CA ASP A 3 19.02 22.46 48.89
C ASP A 3 18.75 22.29 47.38
N SER A 4 17.92 21.27 47.11
CA SER A 4 17.08 21.05 45.90
C SER A 4 17.85 20.48 44.69
N ASP A 5 17.42 19.41 44.01
CA ASP A 5 16.08 19.20 43.45
C ASP A 5 15.86 17.74 43.03
N ASP A 6 14.57 17.38 43.02
CA ASP A 6 13.95 16.19 42.47
C ASP A 6 14.40 15.80 41.06
N THR A 7 14.69 14.52 40.85
CA THR A 7 14.46 13.88 39.55
C THR A 7 13.67 12.59 39.76
N CYS A 8 12.42 12.68 39.34
CA CYS A 8 11.39 11.66 39.32
C CYS A 8 11.84 10.43 38.52
N ASP A 9 11.93 9.27 39.19
CA ASP A 9 12.08 7.95 38.56
C ASP A 9 10.82 7.60 37.76
N PHE A 10 10.83 7.93 36.47
CA PHE A 10 9.78 7.52 35.54
C PHE A 10 10.07 6.11 34.99
N ILE A 11 9.91 5.09 35.83
CA ILE A 11 9.84 3.70 35.36
C ILE A 11 8.40 3.46 34.85
N ALA A 12 8.18 3.63 33.55
CA ALA A 12 6.96 3.21 32.91
C ALA A 12 6.97 1.67 32.76
N ASN A 13 6.56 0.96 33.81
CA ASN A 13 6.16 -0.44 33.75
C ASN A 13 4.80 -0.54 33.05
N LEU A 14 4.81 -0.68 31.72
CA LEU A 14 3.60 -1.00 30.95
C LEU A 14 3.36 -2.52 30.96
N SER A 15 2.76 -3.04 32.03
CA SER A 15 2.12 -4.36 32.02
C SER A 15 0.72 -4.22 31.43
N CYS A 16 0.53 -4.65 30.18
CA CYS A 16 -0.79 -4.69 29.56
C CYS A 16 -1.55 -5.92 30.09
N SER A 17 -2.42 -5.72 31.08
CA SER A 17 -3.40 -6.71 31.51
C SER A 17 -4.59 -6.65 30.56
N SER A 18 -4.62 -7.53 29.56
CA SER A 18 -5.79 -7.73 28.71
C SER A 18 -6.88 -8.46 29.50
N SER A 19 -7.99 -7.77 29.77
CA SER A 19 -9.21 -8.34 30.33
C SER A 19 -9.84 -9.34 29.36
N SER A 20 -10.13 -10.53 29.86
CA SER A 20 -10.81 -11.65 29.19
C SER A 20 -12.24 -11.29 28.78
N PHE A 21 -12.59 -11.57 27.52
CA PHE A 21 -13.95 -11.53 27.00
C PHE A 21 -14.61 -12.90 27.25
N ASP A 22 -15.89 -12.87 27.62
CA ASP A 22 -16.74 -13.97 28.09
C ASP A 22 -17.12 -14.92 26.93
N GLU A 23 -16.96 -16.24 27.12
CA GLU A 23 -17.34 -17.30 26.17
C GLU A 23 -18.79 -17.74 26.46
N GLY A 24 -19.68 -17.59 25.47
CA GLY A 24 -21.07 -18.03 25.51
C GLY A 24 -21.31 -19.36 24.76
N GLU A 25 -22.06 -20.25 25.42
CA GLU A 25 -22.44 -21.64 25.12
C GLU A 25 -23.20 -21.90 23.78
N PRO A 26 -23.26 -23.16 23.30
CA PRO A 26 -23.70 -23.53 21.95
C PRO A 26 -25.22 -23.73 21.81
N LEU A 27 -25.78 -23.39 20.64
CA LEU A 27 -27.17 -23.66 20.29
C LEU A 27 -27.33 -24.99 19.54
N ASP A 28 -28.11 -25.87 20.17
CA ASP A 28 -28.70 -27.12 19.67
C ASP A 28 -29.70 -26.85 18.53
N TYR A 29 -29.53 -27.53 17.39
CA TYR A 29 -30.51 -27.48 16.30
C TYR A 29 -31.09 -28.88 16.05
N GLY A 30 -32.35 -29.03 16.48
CA GLY A 30 -33.10 -30.27 16.44
C GLY A 30 -33.46 -30.76 15.03
N GLN A 31 -33.73 -32.07 14.99
CA GLN A 31 -34.22 -32.84 13.85
C GLN A 31 -35.63 -32.42 13.40
N HIS A 32 -35.84 -32.34 12.09
CA HIS A 32 -37.18 -32.41 11.49
C HIS A 32 -37.22 -33.51 10.42
N HIS A 33 -38.12 -34.47 10.68
CA HIS A 33 -38.51 -35.60 9.83
C HIS A 33 -39.53 -35.17 8.76
N ASP A 34 -39.30 -35.67 7.54
CA ASP A 34 -40.19 -36.11 6.44
C ASP A 34 -41.49 -35.36 6.08
N SER A 35 -41.62 -35.01 4.78
CA SER A 35 -42.68 -35.56 3.93
C SER A 35 -42.38 -35.36 2.44
N GLU A 36 -42.75 -36.38 1.67
CA GLU A 36 -42.40 -36.67 0.28
C GLU A 36 -43.27 -35.88 -0.72
N ASP A 37 -42.65 -35.33 -1.77
CA ASP A 37 -43.28 -35.26 -3.09
C ASP A 37 -42.19 -35.28 -4.18
N SER A 38 -41.83 -36.48 -4.63
CA SER A 38 -40.71 -36.73 -5.54
C SER A 38 -41.12 -36.52 -6.99
N VAL A 39 -40.98 -35.29 -7.48
CA VAL A 39 -41.02 -35.00 -8.92
C VAL A 39 -39.62 -35.27 -9.49
N HIS A 40 -39.44 -36.40 -10.18
CA HIS A 40 -38.14 -36.79 -10.74
C HIS A 40 -37.83 -35.97 -12.00
N TYR A 41 -37.32 -34.75 -11.82
CA TYR A 41 -36.69 -33.99 -12.90
C TYR A 41 -35.28 -34.55 -13.11
N GLU A 42 -35.13 -35.37 -14.15
CA GLU A 42 -33.82 -35.87 -14.57
C GLU A 42 -33.03 -34.70 -15.19
N VAL A 43 -32.31 -33.96 -14.35
CA VAL A 43 -31.42 -32.87 -14.77
C VAL A 43 -30.22 -33.49 -15.47
N ARG A 44 -30.11 -33.30 -16.78
CA ARG A 44 -28.93 -33.74 -17.54
C ARG A 44 -27.82 -32.69 -17.45
N PRO A 45 -26.54 -33.09 -17.39
CA PRO A 45 -25.43 -32.16 -17.51
C PRO A 45 -25.61 -31.34 -18.79
N TYR A 46 -25.49 -30.02 -18.69
CA TYR A 46 -25.56 -29.04 -19.80
C TYR A 46 -26.93 -28.73 -20.41
N GLN A 47 -28.04 -29.14 -19.77
CA GLN A 47 -29.40 -28.88 -20.28
C GLN A 47 -29.82 -27.39 -20.35
N PHE A 48 -29.09 -26.49 -19.68
CA PHE A 48 -29.38 -25.05 -19.66
C PHE A 48 -28.15 -24.20 -20.01
N GLN A 49 -27.27 -24.68 -20.91
CA GLN A 49 -26.26 -23.80 -21.46
C GLN A 49 -26.88 -22.93 -22.57
N PRO A 50 -26.78 -21.59 -22.48
CA PRO A 50 -27.22 -20.73 -23.57
C PRO A 50 -26.42 -21.07 -24.83
N GLU A 51 -27.11 -21.33 -25.94
CA GLU A 51 -26.46 -21.48 -27.24
C GLU A 51 -25.81 -20.14 -27.58
N ARG A 52 -24.47 -20.14 -27.67
CA ARG A 52 -23.73 -18.97 -28.13
C ARG A 52 -24.08 -18.77 -29.60
N ASP A 53 -24.83 -17.72 -29.90
CA ASP A 53 -25.08 -17.30 -31.27
C ASP A 53 -23.72 -16.96 -31.93
N GLU A 54 -23.30 -17.79 -32.88
CA GLU A 54 -22.02 -17.63 -33.59
C GLU A 54 -21.98 -16.36 -34.47
N SER A 55 -23.10 -15.61 -34.56
CA SER A 55 -23.16 -14.33 -35.26
C SER A 55 -22.69 -13.12 -34.43
N GLN A 56 -22.30 -13.32 -33.17
CA GLN A 56 -21.60 -12.31 -32.35
C GLN A 56 -20.31 -12.91 -31.77
N GLY A 57 -19.30 -13.04 -32.63
CA GLY A 57 -17.93 -13.26 -32.15
C GLY A 57 -17.51 -12.13 -31.20
N PRO A 58 -16.73 -12.41 -30.15
CA PRO A 58 -16.18 -11.34 -29.33
C PRO A 58 -15.32 -10.46 -30.23
N GLU A 59 -15.69 -9.19 -30.33
CA GLU A 59 -14.89 -8.16 -30.98
C GLU A 59 -13.55 -8.07 -30.25
N LEU A 60 -12.50 -8.70 -30.81
CA LEU A 60 -11.15 -8.76 -30.24
C LEU A 60 -10.40 -7.40 -30.31
N ALA A 61 -11.11 -6.27 -30.27
CA ALA A 61 -10.54 -4.94 -30.52
C ALA A 61 -10.12 -4.17 -29.26
N GLU A 62 -10.45 -4.62 -28.04
CA GLU A 62 -10.27 -3.78 -26.84
C GLU A 62 -8.97 -3.99 -26.04
N VAL A 63 -8.12 -4.97 -26.39
CA VAL A 63 -6.91 -5.27 -25.58
C VAL A 63 -5.68 -4.47 -26.02
N ASN A 64 -5.58 -4.08 -27.30
CA ASN A 64 -4.42 -3.34 -27.81
C ASN A 64 -4.38 -1.87 -27.37
N SER A 65 -5.54 -1.24 -27.17
CA SER A 65 -5.62 0.21 -26.91
C SER A 65 -5.12 0.63 -25.51
N VAL A 66 -5.24 -0.23 -24.49
CA VAL A 66 -4.83 0.08 -23.11
C VAL A 66 -3.32 -0.02 -22.93
N GLN A 67 -2.71 -1.05 -23.52
CA GLN A 67 -1.26 -1.25 -23.45
C GLN A 67 -0.52 -0.12 -24.18
N ASP A 68 -0.99 0.25 -25.37
CA ASP A 68 -0.44 1.35 -26.16
C ASP A 68 -0.48 2.70 -25.41
N GLN A 69 -1.55 2.97 -24.65
CA GLN A 69 -1.66 4.19 -23.83
C GLN A 69 -0.72 4.18 -22.62
N ALA A 70 -0.48 3.00 -22.03
CA ALA A 70 0.38 2.86 -20.87
C ALA A 70 1.86 3.07 -21.26
N GLU A 71 2.27 2.52 -22.41
CA GLU A 71 3.62 2.68 -22.96
C GLU A 71 3.94 4.13 -23.36
N GLN A 72 2.94 4.92 -23.76
CA GLN A 72 3.10 6.35 -24.05
C GLN A 72 3.62 7.16 -22.85
N ARG A 73 3.44 6.66 -21.61
CA ARG A 73 3.93 7.33 -20.39
C ARG A 73 5.44 7.24 -20.22
N LEU A 74 6.12 6.32 -20.91
CA LEU A 74 7.57 6.20 -20.88
C LEU A 74 8.22 7.35 -21.63
N GLY A 75 9.38 7.81 -21.14
CA GLY A 75 10.14 8.88 -21.79
C GLY A 75 9.47 10.27 -21.75
N THR A 76 8.33 10.42 -21.08
CA THR A 76 7.56 11.67 -21.03
C THR A 76 7.04 11.97 -19.63
N THR A 77 6.56 13.20 -19.43
CA THR A 77 5.96 13.67 -18.16
C THR A 77 4.59 14.32 -18.32
N PHE A 78 3.93 14.16 -19.48
CA PHE A 78 2.61 14.78 -19.75
C PHE A 78 1.51 14.30 -18.79
N TRP A 79 1.68 13.11 -18.23
CA TRP A 79 0.78 12.52 -17.24
C TRP A 79 0.90 13.14 -15.85
N CYS A 80 1.93 13.96 -15.61
CA CYS A 80 2.12 14.65 -14.34
C CYS A 80 1.23 15.89 -14.24
N THR A 81 0.43 15.98 -13.18
CA THR A 81 -0.42 17.15 -12.88
C THR A 81 -0.03 17.87 -11.58
N CYS A 82 1.01 17.37 -10.89
CA CYS A 82 1.55 17.97 -9.66
C CYS A 82 2.82 18.82 -9.89
N GLY A 83 3.38 18.80 -11.10
CA GLY A 83 4.57 19.57 -11.49
C GLY A 83 5.92 19.02 -11.02
N ASN A 84 5.95 17.96 -10.20
CA ASN A 84 7.18 17.47 -9.54
C ASN A 84 7.60 16.03 -9.93
N CYS A 85 6.92 15.39 -10.89
CA CYS A 85 7.29 14.03 -11.32
C CYS A 85 8.37 14.06 -12.42
N SER A 86 9.26 13.08 -12.40
CA SER A 86 10.24 12.83 -13.46
C SER A 86 9.92 11.56 -14.27
N ILE A 87 10.63 11.40 -15.39
CA ILE A 87 10.59 10.22 -16.26
C ILE A 87 11.12 9.01 -15.49
N LYS A 88 10.44 7.86 -15.63
CA LYS A 88 10.82 6.58 -15.02
C LYS A 88 11.10 5.52 -16.08
N GLU A 89 11.79 4.47 -15.65
CA GLU A 89 12.18 3.34 -16.50
C GLU A 89 11.01 2.40 -16.78
N THR A 90 10.02 2.36 -15.88
CA THR A 90 8.83 1.50 -16.01
C THR A 90 7.54 2.31 -15.99
N VAL A 91 6.53 1.79 -16.71
CA VAL A 91 5.20 2.40 -16.79
C VAL A 91 4.52 2.49 -15.42
N GLU A 92 4.77 1.50 -14.57
CA GLU A 92 4.20 1.41 -13.22
C GLU A 92 4.71 2.51 -12.29
N GLU A 93 5.96 2.94 -12.49
CA GLU A 93 6.56 4.04 -11.74
C GLU A 93 6.18 5.42 -12.30
N CYS A 94 5.68 5.50 -13.55
CA CYS A 94 5.13 6.69 -14.15
C CYS A 94 3.73 7.01 -13.58
N ARG A 95 3.61 7.24 -12.26
CA ARG A 95 2.36 7.59 -11.56
C ARG A 95 2.47 8.95 -10.88
N CYS A 96 1.47 9.81 -11.07
CA CYS A 96 1.42 11.11 -10.39
C CYS A 96 0.76 10.97 -9.01
N CYS A 97 1.19 11.75 -8.02
CA CYS A 97 0.56 11.73 -6.69
C CYS A 97 -0.92 12.12 -6.71
N LYS A 98 -1.36 12.94 -7.68
CA LYS A 98 -2.77 13.32 -7.85
C LYS A 98 -3.64 12.19 -8.45
N GLU A 99 -3.04 11.22 -9.13
CA GLU A 99 -3.76 10.05 -9.71
C GLU A 99 -4.05 8.97 -8.64
N ILE A 100 -3.30 8.98 -7.53
CA ILE A 100 -3.47 8.02 -6.44
C ILE A 100 -4.44 8.61 -5.42
N SER A 101 -5.67 8.11 -5.36
CA SER A 101 -6.76 8.67 -4.54
C SER A 101 -6.34 8.95 -3.09
N VAL A 102 -5.81 7.94 -2.40
CA VAL A 102 -5.42 8.08 -0.98
C VAL A 102 -4.31 9.12 -0.73
N ILE A 103 -3.45 9.36 -1.71
CA ILE A 103 -2.42 10.41 -1.64
C ILE A 103 -3.04 11.77 -1.99
N SER A 104 -3.88 11.80 -3.02
CA SER A 104 -4.63 12.97 -3.45
C SER A 104 -5.48 13.54 -2.31
N ASP A 105 -6.10 12.68 -1.52
CA ASP A 105 -6.92 13.10 -0.37
C ASP A 105 -6.07 13.79 0.70
N LYS A 106 -4.88 13.25 1.03
CA LYS A 106 -3.90 13.92 1.91
C LYS A 106 -3.51 15.29 1.41
N THR A 107 -3.29 15.45 0.11
CA THR A 107 -2.94 16.75 -0.46
C THR A 107 -4.10 17.75 -0.45
N LYS A 108 -5.34 17.28 -0.66
CA LYS A 108 -6.54 18.12 -0.61
C LYS A 108 -6.88 18.60 0.80
N GLU A 109 -6.61 17.78 1.83
CA GLU A 109 -6.82 18.15 3.25
C GLU A 109 -6.15 19.49 3.61
N LEU A 110 -4.97 19.78 3.03
CA LEU A 110 -4.22 21.02 3.26
C LEU A 110 -4.15 21.94 2.03
N ASN A 111 -4.92 21.64 0.98
CA ASN A 111 -4.93 22.37 -0.29
C ASN A 111 -3.52 22.59 -0.88
N VAL A 112 -2.70 21.54 -0.89
CA VAL A 112 -1.35 21.56 -1.49
C VAL A 112 -1.34 20.84 -2.83
N ASP A 113 -0.48 21.29 -3.76
CA ASP A 113 -0.43 20.77 -5.12
C ASP A 113 0.29 19.42 -5.28
N CYS A 114 1.14 19.04 -4.34
CA CYS A 114 1.92 17.81 -4.44
C CYS A 114 2.14 17.22 -3.05
N ILE A 115 2.24 15.89 -2.97
CA ILE A 115 2.49 15.20 -1.69
C ILE A 115 3.81 15.64 -1.06
N ILE A 116 4.83 15.97 -1.87
CA ILE A 116 6.13 16.41 -1.34
C ILE A 116 6.05 17.79 -0.67
N ASN A 117 5.03 18.59 -1.02
CA ASN A 117 4.78 19.89 -0.41
C ASN A 117 3.92 19.79 0.85
N HIS A 118 3.35 18.61 1.14
CA HIS A 118 2.63 18.39 2.38
C HIS A 118 3.64 18.41 3.54
N PRO A 119 3.44 19.21 4.61
CA PRO A 119 4.41 19.32 5.71
C PRO A 119 4.71 17.97 6.40
N GLY A 120 3.69 17.11 6.49
CA GLY A 120 3.85 15.74 6.95
C GLY A 120 4.82 14.88 6.12
N PHE A 121 5.03 15.16 4.83
CA PHE A 121 5.94 14.37 4.00
C PHE A 121 7.38 14.48 4.47
N LEU A 122 7.83 15.69 4.82
CA LEU A 122 9.18 15.89 5.35
C LEU A 122 9.38 15.11 6.65
N THR A 123 8.43 15.21 7.57
CA THR A 123 8.52 14.54 8.88
C THR A 123 8.43 13.01 8.74
N VAL A 124 7.51 12.51 7.93
CA VAL A 124 7.23 11.07 7.85
C VAL A 124 8.24 10.33 6.96
N CYS A 125 8.69 10.96 5.87
CA CYS A 125 9.45 10.30 4.82
C CYS A 125 10.91 10.77 4.70
N LEU A 126 11.28 11.94 5.21
CA LEU A 126 12.63 12.51 5.02
C LEU A 126 13.41 12.77 6.32
N ASP A 127 12.75 12.74 7.48
CA ASP A 127 13.40 12.92 8.78
C ASP A 127 14.11 11.63 9.23
N GLU A 128 15.43 11.72 9.42
CA GLU A 128 16.28 10.56 9.69
C GLU A 128 15.98 9.90 11.04
N TYR A 129 15.58 10.67 12.05
CA TYR A 129 15.26 10.14 13.38
C TYR A 129 13.90 9.42 13.38
N VAL A 130 12.92 9.99 12.65
CA VAL A 130 11.62 9.33 12.44
C VAL A 130 11.80 8.02 11.67
N LEU A 131 12.62 8.03 10.62
CA LEU A 131 12.92 6.83 9.84
C LEU A 131 13.69 5.79 10.66
N GLU A 132 14.63 6.20 11.51
CA GLU A 132 15.35 5.28 12.39
C GLU A 132 14.42 4.59 13.40
N ALA A 133 13.56 5.37 14.07
CA ALA A 133 12.56 4.81 14.99
C ALA A 133 11.61 3.83 14.27
N ALA A 134 11.12 4.20 13.08
CA ALA A 134 10.27 3.35 12.26
C ALA A 134 10.99 2.07 11.82
N TYR A 135 12.28 2.15 11.46
CA TYR A 135 13.08 1.00 11.09
C TYR A 135 13.14 -0.04 12.20
N TYR A 136 13.39 0.38 13.45
CA TYR A 136 13.43 -0.55 14.58
C TYR A 136 12.07 -1.18 14.88
N ALA A 137 10.97 -0.43 14.70
CA ALA A 137 9.63 -1.01 14.79
C ALA A 137 9.40 -2.07 13.69
N TYR A 138 9.85 -1.82 12.47
CA TYR A 138 9.75 -2.77 11.37
C TYR A 138 10.65 -3.98 11.51
N ARG A 139 11.85 -3.82 12.05
CA ARG A 139 12.80 -4.91 12.27
C ARG A 139 12.25 -5.95 13.25
N GLN A 140 11.53 -5.51 14.28
CA GLN A 140 10.83 -6.43 15.20
C GLN A 140 9.77 -7.27 14.50
N GLN A 141 9.14 -6.73 13.45
CA GLN A 141 8.08 -7.39 12.70
C GLN A 141 8.59 -8.25 11.53
N TYR A 142 9.71 -7.88 10.90
CA TYR A 142 10.13 -8.44 9.59
C TYR A 142 11.63 -8.76 9.44
N GLY A 143 12.45 -8.62 10.49
CA GLY A 143 13.89 -8.95 10.44
C GLY A 143 14.80 -7.83 9.92
N ASN A 144 16.11 -8.12 9.81
CA ASN A 144 17.15 -7.15 9.40
C ASN A 144 17.23 -7.04 7.86
N ARG A 145 17.38 -5.82 7.31
CA ARG A 145 17.25 -5.60 5.84
C ARG A 145 18.38 -4.83 5.15
N ALA A 146 19.11 -3.93 5.82
CA ALA A 146 20.18 -3.16 5.16
C ALA A 146 21.29 -2.77 6.13
N GLU A 147 22.54 -2.93 5.70
CA GLU A 147 23.74 -2.49 6.44
C GLU A 147 24.05 -1.01 6.18
N ILE A 148 23.77 -0.53 4.96
CA ILE A 148 23.98 0.87 4.56
C ILE A 148 22.82 1.75 5.04
N VAL A 149 23.16 2.82 5.79
CA VAL A 149 22.16 3.72 6.40
C VAL A 149 21.27 4.43 5.37
N SER A 150 21.84 4.87 4.24
CA SER A 150 21.08 5.51 3.16
C SER A 150 20.03 4.55 2.58
N ASP A 151 20.42 3.31 2.30
CA ASP A 151 19.53 2.28 1.77
C ASP A 151 18.43 1.91 2.77
N ARG A 152 18.80 1.77 4.04
CA ARG A 152 17.88 1.58 5.16
C ARG A 152 16.84 2.70 5.21
N ASN A 153 17.29 3.95 5.18
CA ASN A 153 16.42 5.12 5.27
C ASN A 153 15.51 5.23 4.04
N ARG A 154 16.04 5.04 2.83
CA ARG A 154 15.27 5.02 1.58
C ARG A 154 14.17 3.96 1.60
N TYR A 155 14.53 2.73 1.97
CA TYR A 155 13.57 1.64 2.10
C TYR A 155 12.49 1.95 3.14
N THR A 156 12.90 2.47 4.29
CA THR A 156 11.99 2.81 5.39
C THR A 156 11.06 3.96 5.00
N ALA A 157 11.56 4.96 4.28
CA ALA A 157 10.78 6.09 3.77
C ALA A 157 9.68 5.63 2.80
N TYR A 158 9.99 4.71 1.88
CA TYR A 158 8.97 4.12 1.01
C TYR A 158 7.86 3.45 1.83
N ARG A 159 8.23 2.66 2.84
CA ARG A 159 7.24 2.01 3.71
C ARG A 159 6.45 2.99 4.55
N GLN A 160 7.08 4.05 5.05
CA GLN A 160 6.40 5.09 5.83
C GLN A 160 5.38 5.83 4.98
N LEU A 161 5.70 6.16 3.72
CA LEU A 161 4.73 6.76 2.81
C LEU A 161 3.53 5.84 2.57
N VAL A 162 3.78 4.55 2.33
CA VAL A 162 2.71 3.56 2.19
C VAL A 162 1.86 3.50 3.47
N ARG A 163 2.50 3.40 4.64
CA ARG A 163 1.80 3.30 5.93
C ARG A 163 1.00 4.57 6.24
N TRP A 164 1.51 5.73 5.88
CA TRP A 164 0.85 7.01 6.12
C TRP A 164 -0.38 7.21 5.23
N CYS A 165 -0.32 6.79 3.96
CA CYS A 165 -1.42 6.99 3.02
C CYS A 165 -2.44 5.84 3.01
N TRP A 166 -2.01 4.59 3.19
CA TRP A 166 -2.88 3.41 3.14
C TRP A 166 -3.12 2.74 4.50
N GLY A 167 -2.39 3.13 5.56
CA GLY A 167 -2.45 2.42 6.84
C GLY A 167 -1.73 1.07 6.78
N TYR A 168 -2.39 0.02 7.28
CA TYR A 168 -1.86 -1.34 7.22
C TYR A 168 -2.29 -2.01 5.92
N LEU A 169 -1.31 -2.42 5.12
CA LEU A 169 -1.51 -3.28 3.96
C LEU A 169 -1.11 -4.72 4.30
N ASP A 170 -1.81 -5.67 3.70
CA ASP A 170 -1.44 -7.07 3.77
C ASP A 170 -0.09 -7.32 3.07
N HIS A 171 0.61 -8.38 3.47
CA HIS A 171 1.96 -8.69 3.02
C HIS A 171 2.06 -8.94 1.50
N GLU A 172 0.95 -9.37 0.88
CA GLU A 172 0.80 -9.63 -0.55
C GLU A 172 0.45 -8.37 -1.37
N ILE A 173 0.08 -7.26 -0.72
CA ILE A 173 -0.31 -6.05 -1.44
C ILE A 173 0.92 -5.17 -1.66
N ARG A 174 1.25 -4.93 -2.93
CA ARG A 174 2.26 -3.96 -3.35
C ARG A 174 1.58 -2.79 -4.03
N VAL A 175 1.99 -1.57 -3.67
CA VAL A 175 1.49 -0.33 -4.29
C VAL A 175 2.66 0.44 -4.89
N ALA A 176 2.49 0.91 -6.13
CA ALA A 176 3.45 1.79 -6.77
C ALA A 176 3.36 3.20 -6.17
N LEU A 177 4.49 3.72 -5.72
CA LEU A 177 4.59 5.08 -5.18
C LEU A 177 4.66 6.11 -6.32
N PRO A 178 4.16 7.34 -6.11
CA PRO A 178 4.22 8.36 -7.16
C PRO A 178 5.65 8.81 -7.43
N SER A 179 5.94 9.09 -8.70
CA SER A 179 7.28 9.47 -9.18
C SER A 179 7.90 10.62 -8.38
N CYS A 180 7.12 11.67 -8.08
CA CYS A 180 7.59 12.83 -7.30
C CYS A 180 8.08 12.46 -5.89
N ALA A 181 7.40 11.52 -5.21
CA ALA A 181 7.80 11.09 -3.88
C ALA A 181 9.05 10.20 -3.94
N VAL A 182 9.10 9.29 -4.93
CA VAL A 182 10.28 8.44 -5.16
C VAL A 182 11.52 9.30 -5.42
N ASP A 183 11.40 10.34 -6.25
CA ASP A 183 12.50 11.26 -6.54
C ASP A 183 12.98 12.00 -5.30
N ALA A 184 12.06 12.61 -4.55
CA ALA A 184 12.41 13.34 -3.33
C ALA A 184 13.13 12.44 -2.31
N ILE A 185 12.67 11.20 -2.15
CA ILE A 185 13.30 10.23 -1.24
C ILE A 185 14.69 9.82 -1.77
N ARG A 186 14.84 9.52 -3.07
CA ARG A 186 16.14 9.15 -3.67
C ARG A 186 17.13 10.31 -3.64
N GLN A 187 16.67 11.55 -3.76
CA GLN A 187 17.49 12.74 -3.64
C GLN A 187 18.02 12.93 -2.21
N LYS A 188 17.18 12.67 -1.20
CA LYS A 188 17.57 12.77 0.22
C LYS A 188 18.45 11.59 0.66
N PHE A 189 18.21 10.39 0.12
CA PHE A 189 18.91 9.15 0.46
C PHE A 189 19.44 8.45 -0.80
N PRO A 190 20.52 8.99 -1.42
CA PRO A 190 21.06 8.46 -2.66
C PRO A 190 21.67 7.06 -2.48
N SER A 191 21.62 6.26 -3.54
CA SER A 191 22.41 5.03 -3.67
C SER A 191 23.86 5.37 -4.01
N GLU A 192 24.84 4.67 -3.43
CA GLU A 192 26.27 4.91 -3.69
C GLU A 192 26.62 4.68 -5.17
N ASP A 193 26.05 3.64 -5.78
CA ASP A 193 26.28 3.28 -7.18
C ASP A 193 25.33 3.99 -8.15
N GLY A 194 24.37 4.78 -7.65
CA GLY A 194 23.32 5.41 -8.45
C GLY A 194 22.30 4.44 -9.06
N ASN A 195 22.48 3.13 -8.90
CA ASN A 195 21.57 2.11 -9.39
C ASN A 195 20.42 1.89 -8.39
N TYR A 196 19.19 1.92 -8.91
CA TYR A 196 17.98 1.65 -8.13
C TYR A 196 17.24 0.48 -8.75
N THR A 197 16.76 -0.43 -7.91
CA THR A 197 15.77 -1.41 -8.37
C THR A 197 14.41 -0.73 -8.45
N GLY A 198 13.77 -0.83 -9.61
CA GLY A 198 12.41 -0.33 -9.80
C GLY A 198 11.36 -1.18 -9.08
N PHE A 199 10.09 -0.81 -9.24
CA PHE A 199 8.97 -1.60 -8.76
C PHE A 199 9.01 -3.04 -9.33
N LYS A 200 8.76 -4.03 -8.47
CA LYS A 200 8.70 -5.45 -8.83
C LYS A 200 7.39 -6.05 -8.35
N HIS A 201 6.71 -6.78 -9.22
CA HIS A 201 5.61 -7.66 -8.83
C HIS A 201 6.11 -8.80 -7.95
N LEU A 202 5.22 -9.29 -7.09
CA LEU A 202 5.46 -10.47 -6.24
C LEU A 202 5.53 -11.75 -7.08
#